data_AF-A0A3C0CS15-F1
#
_entry.id   AF-A0A3C0CS15-F1
#
_cell.length_a   1.000
_cell.length_b   1.000
_cell.length_c   1.000
_cell.angle_alpha   90.00
_cell.angle_beta   90.00
_cell.angle_gamma   90.00
#
_symmetry.space_group_name_H-M   'P 1'
#
loop_
_entity.id
_entity.type
_entity.pdbx_description
1 polymer ?
#
loop_
_entity_poly.entity_id
_entity_poly.type
_entity_poly.pdbx_seq_one_letter_code
_entity_poly.pdbx_strand_id
1 'polypeptide(L)' 'MGRSEKTKTIQANRTDDQPNAAWVRGVCPECGEPLISNCYYIKGKGYLIVWECWGSLKDEPACTYRKIL' A
#
# COMPACT_ATOMS: atom_id res chain seq x y z
N MET A 1 -10.69 -33.46 -26.81
CA MET A 1 -10.18 -33.43 -25.42
C MET A 1 -9.53 -32.06 -25.21
N GLY A 2 -10.31 -31.07 -24.77
CA GLY A 2 -9.90 -29.66 -24.72
C GLY A 2 -9.12 -29.32 -23.45
N ARG A 3 -7.96 -28.65 -23.61
CA ARG A 3 -7.12 -28.10 -22.54
C ARG A 3 -7.90 -27.08 -21.72
N SER A 4 -8.02 -27.31 -20.41
CA SER A 4 -8.53 -26.29 -19.47
C SER A 4 -7.41 -25.36 -19.04
N GLU A 5 -7.41 -24.14 -19.58
CA GLU A 5 -6.59 -23.03 -19.10
C GLU A 5 -7.20 -22.48 -17.80
N LYS A 6 -6.58 -22.81 -16.66
CA LYS A 6 -6.93 -22.20 -15.37
C LYS A 6 -6.31 -20.81 -15.30
N THR A 7 -7.07 -19.80 -15.72
CA THR A 7 -6.77 -18.39 -15.43
C THR A 7 -6.77 -18.19 -13.91
N LYS A 8 -5.58 -18.19 -13.29
CA LYS A 8 -5.42 -17.78 -11.90
C LYS A 8 -5.69 -16.28 -11.83
N THR A 9 -6.92 -15.92 -11.49
CA THR A 9 -7.25 -14.59 -11.01
C THR A 9 -6.40 -14.34 -9.76
N ILE A 10 -5.37 -13.51 -9.87
CA ILE A 10 -4.62 -13.03 -8.71
C ILE A 10 -5.55 -12.04 -8.01
N GLN A 11 -6.45 -12.56 -7.19
CA GLN A 11 -7.14 -11.73 -6.20
C GLN A 11 -6.06 -11.18 -5.28
N ALA A 12 -5.75 -9.89 -5.44
CA ALA A 12 -4.99 -9.12 -4.47
C ALA A 12 -5.81 -9.12 -3.17
N ASN A 13 -5.52 -10.11 -2.32
CA ASN A 13 -6.15 -10.34 -1.05
C ASN A 13 -5.76 -9.16 -0.13
N ARG A 14 -6.54 -8.07 -0.13
CA ARG A 14 -6.43 -6.98 0.86
C ARG A 14 -7.05 -7.43 2.18
N THR A 15 -6.51 -8.49 2.77
CA THR A 15 -6.92 -9.04 4.08
C THR A 15 -5.85 -8.86 5.15
N ASP A 16 -4.84 -8.06 4.87
CA ASP A 16 -3.73 -7.87 5.78
C ASP A 16 -4.07 -6.72 6.73
N ASP A 17 -4.36 -7.05 7.98
CA ASP A 17 -4.46 -6.07 9.08
C ASP A 17 -3.14 -5.29 9.24
N GLN A 18 -2.03 -5.86 8.72
CA GLN A 18 -0.68 -5.31 8.77
C GLN A 18 -0.07 -5.10 7.38
N PRO A 19 0.72 -4.04 7.18
CA PRO A 19 1.40 -3.84 5.91
C PRO A 19 2.51 -4.87 5.68
N ASN A 20 2.86 -5.06 4.41
CA ASN A 20 4.05 -5.83 4.04
C ASN A 20 5.30 -5.21 4.69
N ALA A 21 6.01 -5.99 5.49
CA ALA A 21 7.21 -5.56 6.22
C ALA A 21 8.31 -4.97 5.31
N ALA A 22 8.41 -5.43 4.05
CA ALA A 22 9.37 -4.88 3.10
C ALA A 22 9.07 -3.42 2.68
N TRP A 23 7.85 -2.95 2.90
CA TRP A 23 7.41 -1.59 2.57
C TRP A 23 7.39 -0.66 3.78
N VAL A 24 7.50 -1.21 4.99
CA VAL A 24 7.54 -0.43 6.24
C VAL A 24 8.86 0.33 6.32
N ARG A 25 8.77 1.64 6.57
CA ARG A 25 9.91 2.56 6.73
C ARG A 25 10.11 3.02 8.17
N GLY A 26 9.14 2.73 9.03
CA GLY A 26 9.18 3.08 10.43
C GLY A 26 7.77 3.19 10.99
N VAL A 27 7.61 4.12 11.92
CA VAL A 27 6.36 4.35 12.65
C VAL A 27 5.86 5.76 12.35
N CYS A 28 4.55 5.91 12.21
CA CYS A 28 3.88 7.18 12.04
C CYS A 28 4.06 8.04 13.30
N PRO A 29 4.54 9.30 13.17
CA PRO A 29 4.77 10.17 14.32
C PRO A 29 3.46 10.68 14.97
N GLU A 30 2.31 10.56 14.30
CA GLU A 30 1.04 11.07 14.82
C GLU A 30 0.23 10.01 15.59
N CYS A 31 0.14 8.79 15.07
CA CYS A 31 -0.72 7.75 15.66
C CYS A 31 0.01 6.46 16.06
N GLY A 32 1.31 6.33 15.79
CA GLY A 32 2.07 5.13 16.16
C GLY A 32 1.84 3.90 15.25
N GLU A 33 0.99 4.01 14.24
CA GLU A 33 0.79 2.97 13.22
C GLU A 33 2.03 2.83 12.30
N PRO A 34 2.20 1.70 11.59
CA PRO A 34 3.28 1.55 10.64
C PRO A 34 3.27 2.62 9.54
N LEU A 35 4.44 3.16 9.21
CA LEU A 35 4.63 4.06 8.09
C LEU A 35 5.14 3.27 6.88
N ILE A 36 4.43 3.31 5.76
CA ILE A 36 4.77 2.54 4.56
C ILE A 36 5.19 3.43 3.39
N SER A 37 6.01 2.90 2.49
CA SER A 37 6.45 3.59 1.28
C SER A 37 5.65 3.13 0.07
N ASN A 38 4.77 4.00 -0.43
CA ASN A 38 4.01 3.80 -1.65
C ASN A 38 4.68 4.46 -2.86
N CYS A 39 4.42 3.88 -4.03
CA CYS A 39 4.91 4.36 -5.32
C CYS A 39 3.72 4.65 -6.23
N TYR A 40 3.53 5.92 -6.58
CA TYR A 40 2.44 6.39 -7.42
C TYR A 40 2.95 6.74 -8.80
N TYR A 41 2.43 6.06 -9.82
CA TYR A 41 2.73 6.45 -11.20
C TYR A 41 1.94 7.71 -11.58
N ILE A 42 2.67 8.75 -11.97
CA ILE A 42 2.11 10.00 -12.49
C ILE A 42 2.26 9.97 -14.01
N LYS A 43 1.13 9.82 -14.71
CA LYS A 43 1.05 9.71 -16.18
C LYS A 43 1.95 10.74 -16.87
N GLY A 44 2.99 10.25 -17.56
CA GLY A 44 3.92 11.06 -18.35
C GLY A 44 4.98 11.82 -17.56
N LYS A 45 4.98 11.74 -16.23
CA LYS A 45 5.97 12.41 -15.34
C LYS A 45 6.87 11.42 -14.60
N GLY A 46 6.50 10.14 -14.53
CA GLY A 46 7.28 9.10 -13.87
C GLY A 46 6.61 8.59 -12.59
N TYR A 47 7.40 8.29 -11.57
CA TYR A 47 6.93 7.72 -10.31
C TYR A 47 7.17 8.70 -9.15
N LEU A 48 6.20 8.80 -8.25
CA LEU A 48 6.27 9.56 -7.02
C LEU A 48 6.33 8.59 -5.84
N ILE A 49 7.34 8.73 -4.99
CA ILE A 49 7.43 7.97 -3.75
C ILE A 49 6.79 8.79 -2.64
N VAL A 50 5.81 8.22 -1.96
CA VAL A 50 5.13 8.85 -0.84
C VAL A 50 5.16 7.89 0.33
N TRP A 51 5.56 8.38 1.49
CA TRP A 51 5.42 7.67 2.75
C TRP A 51 4.08 7.99 3.35
N GLU A 52 3.28 6.98 3.65
CA GLU A 52 1.92 7.13 4.16
C GLU A 52 1.73 6.27 5.40
N CYS A 53 0.95 6.80 6.34
CA CYS A 53 0.54 6.04 7.51
C CYS A 53 -0.35 4.87 7.08
N TRP A 54 -0.12 3.68 7.61
CA TRP A 54 -1.00 2.54 7.35
C TRP A 54 -2.45 2.83 7.73
N GLY A 55 -2.65 3.50 8.88
CA GLY A 55 -3.97 3.93 9.34
C GLY A 55 -4.66 4.94 8.42
N SER A 56 -3.95 5.63 7.52
CA SER A 56 -4.56 6.54 6.54
C SER A 56 -5.05 5.84 5.27
N LEU A 57 -4.69 4.56 5.07
CA LEU A 57 -5.02 3.79 3.88
C LEU A 57 -6.19 2.81 4.09
N LYS A 58 -6.73 2.73 5.31
CA LYS A 58 -7.92 1.95 5.66
C LYS A 58 -9.19 2.62 5.13
N ASP A 59 -10.28 1.87 5.00
CA ASP A 59 -11.58 2.40 4.53
C ASP A 59 -12.11 3.52 5.44
N GLU A 60 -11.88 3.41 6.75
CA GLU A 60 -12.11 4.47 7.73
C GLU A 60 -10.75 4.99 8.24
N PRO A 61 -10.22 6.08 7.67
CA PRO A 61 -8.87 6.55 7.97
C PRO A 61 -8.81 7.18 9.37
N ALA A 62 -7.99 6.60 10.24
CA ALA A 62 -7.76 7.09 11.61
C ALA A 62 -6.61 8.10 11.71
N CYS A 63 -5.87 8.31 10.62
CA CYS A 63 -4.74 9.22 10.51
C CYS A 63 -4.66 9.75 9.07
N THR A 64 -3.98 10.87 8.85
CA THR A 64 -3.78 11.45 7.51
C THR A 64 -2.31 11.79 7.23
N TYR A 65 -1.40 11.34 8.11
CA TYR A 65 0.02 11.59 7.97
C TYR A 65 0.55 11.00 6.65
N ARG A 66 1.18 11.88 5.87
CA ARG A 66 1.93 11.52 4.66
C ARG A 66 3.12 12.43 4.46
N LYS A 67 4.17 11.90 3.85
CA LYS A 67 5.38 12.62 3.48
C LYS A 67 5.78 12.27 2.05
N ILE A 68 5.86 13.27 1.18
CA ILE A 68 6.35 13.10 -0.19
C ILE A 68 7.88 13.12 -0.15
N LEU A 69 8.52 12.22 -0.91
CA LEU A 69 9.96 12.16 -1.09
C LEU A 69 10.41 12.64 -2.47
#